data_AF-A0A8J6NS10-F1
#
_entry.id   AF-A0A8J6NS10-F1
#
_cell.length_a   1.000
_cell.length_b   1.000
_cell.length_c   1.000
_cell.angle_alpha   90.00
_cell.angle_beta   90.00
_cell.angle_gamma   90.00
#
_symmetry.space_group_name_H-M   'P 1'
#
loop_
_entity.id
_entity.type
_entity.pdbx_description
1 polymer ?
#
loop_
_entity_poly.entity_id
_entity_poly.type
_entity_poly.pdbx_seq_one_letter_code
_entity_poly.pdbx_strand_id
1 'polypeptide(L)'
;MKQAMRKTCPHELHRMIRVDQAGEFGATRIYEGQLAVMGDRGPHSAEIRHMAEQEEGHRARFDEMLAKRGVRPTALHPFWSAAGYALGAGTALLGPEAAMACTAAVEEEIDKHYTEQL
;
A
#
# COMPACT_ATOMS: atom_id res chain seq x y z
N MET A 1 -5.73 -25.33 25.73
CA MET A 1 -6.73 -24.30 25.39
C MET A 1 -6.95 -24.33 23.89
N LYS A 2 -8.13 -24.73 23.43
CA LYS A 2 -8.46 -24.74 22.00
C LYS A 2 -8.73 -23.29 21.58
N GLN A 3 -7.90 -22.72 20.70
CA GLN A 3 -8.23 -21.47 20.02
C GLN A 3 -9.54 -21.69 19.26
N ALA A 4 -10.60 -21.01 19.70
CA ALA A 4 -11.85 -20.97 18.97
C ALA A 4 -11.58 -20.19 17.67
N MET A 5 -11.70 -20.86 16.54
CA MET A 5 -11.64 -20.27 15.21
C MET A 5 -12.79 -19.26 15.10
N ARG A 6 -12.47 -17.98 15.30
CA ARG A 6 -13.44 -16.88 15.28
C ARG A 6 -13.94 -16.75 13.83
N LYS A 7 -15.24 -16.96 13.60
CA LYS A 7 -15.84 -16.63 12.30
C LYS A 7 -15.85 -15.11 12.17
N THR A 8 -15.10 -14.56 11.22
CA THR A 8 -15.09 -13.11 10.94
C THR A 8 -16.50 -12.66 10.55
N CYS A 9 -17.05 -11.69 11.28
CA CYS A 9 -18.36 -11.12 10.98
C CYS A 9 -18.29 -10.31 9.66
N PRO A 10 -19.36 -10.25 8.84
CA PRO A 10 -19.36 -9.47 7.59
C PRO A 10 -18.87 -8.02 7.76
N HIS A 11 -19.19 -7.38 8.89
CA HIS A 11 -18.71 -6.03 9.20
C HIS A 11 -17.19 -5.96 9.40
N GLU A 12 -16.60 -6.95 10.08
CA GLU A 12 -15.15 -7.03 10.27
C GLU A 12 -14.44 -7.28 8.94
N LEU A 13 -15.00 -8.15 8.10
CA LEU A 13 -14.48 -8.41 6.76
C LEU A 13 -14.51 -7.15 5.88
N HIS A 14 -15.61 -6.39 5.90
CA HIS A 14 -15.70 -5.13 5.15
C HIS A 14 -14.72 -4.07 5.65
N ARG A 15 -14.37 -4.11 6.93
CA ARG A 15 -13.35 -3.22 7.50
C ARG A 15 -11.96 -3.62 7.00
N MET A 16 -11.61 -4.90 7.06
CA MET A 16 -10.31 -5.44 6.61
C MET A 16 -10.05 -5.07 5.15
N ILE A 17 -10.95 -5.45 4.23
CA ILE A 17 -10.78 -5.18 2.79
C ILE A 17 -10.59 -3.69 2.49
N ARG A 18 -11.28 -2.82 3.23
CA ARG A 18 -11.16 -1.37 3.05
C ARG A 18 -9.82 -0.83 3.55
N VAL A 19 -9.32 -1.37 4.66
CA VAL A 19 -8.02 -0.99 5.21
C VAL A 19 -6.92 -1.48 4.28
N ASP A 20 -6.98 -2.73 3.82
CA ASP A 20 -6.01 -3.31 2.90
C ASP A 20 -5.98 -2.52 1.60
N GLN A 21 -7.15 -2.28 0.98
CA GLN A 21 -7.22 -1.48 -0.25
C GLN A 21 -6.65 -0.07 -0.06
N ALA A 22 -6.88 0.56 1.10
CA ALA A 22 -6.30 1.87 1.39
C ALA A 22 -4.77 1.80 1.59
N GLY A 23 -4.26 0.70 2.14
CA GLY A 23 -2.84 0.38 2.26
C GLY A 23 -2.17 0.28 0.89
N GLU A 24 -2.67 -0.60 0.02
CA GLU A 24 -2.14 -0.77 -1.35
C GLU A 24 -2.19 0.54 -2.15
N PHE A 25 -3.28 1.30 -1.99
CA PHE A 25 -3.41 2.60 -2.61
C PHE A 25 -2.33 3.57 -2.10
N GLY A 26 -2.09 3.60 -0.79
CA GLY A 26 -1.05 4.42 -0.17
C GLY A 26 0.34 4.08 -0.69
N ALA A 27 0.69 2.79 -0.73
CA ALA A 27 1.96 2.29 -1.24
C ALA A 27 2.17 2.65 -2.71
N THR A 28 1.16 2.43 -3.57
CA THR A 28 1.19 2.88 -4.98
C THR A 28 1.57 4.36 -5.08
N ARG A 29 0.98 5.22 -4.23
CA ARG A 29 1.24 6.66 -4.25
C ARG A 29 2.64 7.02 -3.74
N ILE A 30 3.20 6.26 -2.81
CA ILE A 30 4.58 6.42 -2.35
C ILE A 30 5.54 6.13 -3.50
N TYR A 31 5.35 5.03 -4.23
CA TYR A 31 6.18 4.67 -5.37
C TYR A 31 6.14 5.73 -6.48
N GLU A 32 4.95 6.23 -6.82
CA GLU A 32 4.80 7.33 -7.77
C GLU A 32 5.56 8.59 -7.33
N GLY A 33 5.50 8.94 -6.04
CA GLY A 33 6.23 10.08 -5.48
C GLY A 33 7.75 9.90 -5.55
N GLN A 34 8.24 8.70 -5.24
CA GLN A 34 9.67 8.38 -5.33
C GLN A 34 10.17 8.48 -6.78
N LEU A 35 9.47 7.86 -7.71
CA LEU A 35 9.83 7.87 -9.14
C LEU A 35 9.76 9.27 -9.75
N ALA A 36 8.85 10.12 -9.30
CA ALA A 36 8.78 11.51 -9.75
C ALA A 36 10.04 12.33 -9.43
N VAL A 37 10.75 11.97 -8.35
CA VAL A 37 11.99 12.64 -7.92
C VAL A 37 13.23 11.95 -8.48
N MET A 38 13.28 10.62 -8.42
CA MET A 38 14.44 9.82 -8.82
C MET A 38 14.58 9.68 -10.34
N GLY A 39 13.48 9.84 -11.07
CA GLY A 39 13.42 9.62 -12.51
C GLY A 39 13.76 8.18 -12.89
N ASP A 40 14.06 7.96 -14.17
CA ASP A 40 14.20 6.61 -14.73
C ASP A 40 15.61 6.02 -14.62
N ARG A 41 16.61 6.84 -14.28
CA ARG A 41 18.04 6.47 -14.35
C ARG A 41 18.80 6.72 -13.04
N GLY A 42 18.10 7.10 -11.98
CA GLY A 42 18.67 7.24 -10.65
C GLY A 42 19.05 5.88 -10.05
N PRO A 43 19.92 5.86 -9.02
CA PRO A 43 20.15 4.66 -8.22
C PRO A 43 18.81 4.10 -7.71
N HIS A 44 18.61 2.79 -7.76
CA HIS A 44 17.37 2.10 -7.36
C HIS A 44 16.09 2.44 -8.15
N SER A 45 16.10 3.39 -9.09
CA SER A 45 14.91 3.74 -9.89
C SER A 45 14.27 2.55 -10.63
N ALA A 46 15.08 1.62 -11.14
CA ALA A 46 14.59 0.43 -11.82
C ALA A 46 13.93 -0.57 -10.86
N GLU A 47 14.48 -0.70 -9.66
CA GLU A 47 13.95 -1.56 -8.60
C GLU A 47 12.63 -1.02 -8.08
N ILE A 48 12.58 0.28 -7.73
CA ILE A 48 11.36 0.96 -7.30
C ILE A 48 10.26 0.88 -8.36
N ARG A 49 10.60 1.00 -9.65
CA ARG A 49 9.63 0.81 -10.74
C ARG A 49 9.08 -0.61 -10.76
N HIS A 50 9.94 -1.60 -10.65
CA HIS A 50 9.50 -2.99 -10.63
C HIS A 50 8.55 -3.26 -9.46
N MET A 51 8.85 -2.71 -8.27
CA MET A 51 7.97 -2.80 -7.10
C MET A 51 6.64 -2.06 -7.34
N ALA A 52 6.68 -0.87 -7.93
CA ALA A 52 5.47 -0.11 -8.28
C ALA A 52 4.55 -0.91 -9.22
N GLU A 53 5.11 -1.59 -10.23
CA GLU A 53 4.35 -2.44 -11.15
C GLU A 53 3.70 -3.64 -10.46
N GLN A 54 4.38 -4.23 -9.47
CA GLN A 54 3.80 -5.31 -8.64
C GLN A 54 2.64 -4.78 -7.79
N GLU A 55 2.84 -3.61 -7.19
CA GLU A 55 1.87 -2.96 -6.31
C GLU A 55 0.57 -2.56 -7.03
N GLU A 56 0.67 -2.13 -8.30
CA GLU A 56 -0.51 -1.90 -9.15
C GLU A 56 -1.37 -3.17 -9.27
N GLY A 57 -0.74 -4.34 -9.38
CA GLY A 57 -1.42 -5.64 -9.42
C GLY A 57 -2.12 -5.97 -8.10
N HIS A 58 -1.48 -5.71 -6.97
CA HIS A 58 -2.09 -5.91 -5.65
C HIS A 58 -3.29 -4.99 -5.45
N ARG A 59 -3.13 -3.69 -5.71
CA ARG A 59 -4.21 -2.71 -5.65
C ARG A 59 -5.39 -3.11 -6.53
N ALA A 60 -5.15 -3.52 -7.78
CA ALA A 60 -6.20 -3.95 -8.69
C ALA A 60 -7.02 -5.13 -8.12
N ARG A 61 -6.35 -6.07 -7.45
CA ARG A 61 -7.01 -7.20 -6.78
C ARG A 61 -7.91 -6.74 -5.63
N PHE A 62 -7.47 -5.78 -4.81
CA PHE A 62 -8.29 -5.24 -3.73
C PHE A 62 -9.44 -4.36 -4.23
N ASP A 63 -9.23 -3.59 -5.29
CA ASP A 63 -10.29 -2.82 -5.96
C ASP A 63 -11.38 -3.76 -6.51
N GLU A 64 -10.98 -4.88 -7.11
CA GLU A 64 -11.91 -5.93 -7.55
C GLU A 64 -12.67 -6.55 -6.35
N MET A 65 -11.98 -6.75 -5.22
CA MET A 65 -12.60 -7.30 -4.01
C MET A 65 -13.61 -6.32 -3.39
N LEU A 66 -13.30 -5.02 -3.35
CA LEU A 66 -14.24 -3.97 -2.93
C LEU A 66 -15.51 -4.04 -3.78
N ALA A 67 -15.37 -4.08 -5.10
CA ALA A 67 -16.48 -4.13 -6.04
C ALA A 67 -17.33 -5.40 -5.85
N LYS A 68 -16.69 -6.57 -5.83
CA LYS A 68 -17.38 -7.88 -5.68
C LYS A 68 -18.16 -7.99 -4.37
N ARG A 69 -17.69 -7.37 -3.29
CA ARG A 69 -18.30 -7.47 -1.96
C ARG A 69 -19.12 -6.25 -1.55
N GLY A 70 -19.27 -5.25 -2.43
CA GLY A 70 -20.03 -4.03 -2.14
C GLY A 70 -19.42 -3.20 -1.01
N VAL A 71 -18.11 -3.28 -0.82
CA VAL A 71 -17.39 -2.50 0.19
C VAL A 71 -17.02 -1.15 -0.42
N ARG A 72 -17.36 -0.07 0.28
CA ARG A 72 -16.98 1.27 -0.15
C ARG A 72 -15.51 1.54 0.22
N PRO A 73 -14.72 2.19 -0.65
CA PRO A 73 -13.40 2.70 -0.28
C PRO A 73 -13.47 3.63 0.93
N THR A 74 -12.33 3.94 1.52
CA THR A 74 -12.25 4.96 2.57
C THR A 74 -12.59 6.35 2.02
N ALA A 75 -13.33 7.15 2.80
CA ALA A 75 -13.60 8.55 2.45
C ALA A 75 -12.34 9.42 2.48
N LEU A 76 -11.29 8.97 3.17
CA LEU A 76 -9.99 9.65 3.27
C LEU A 76 -9.09 9.41 2.05
N HIS A 77 -9.59 8.76 0.99
CA HIS A 77 -8.82 8.45 -0.21
C HIS A 77 -8.07 9.65 -0.82
N PRO A 78 -8.66 10.87 -0.94
CA PRO A 78 -7.94 12.03 -1.45
C PRO A 78 -6.77 12.46 -0.55
N PHE A 79 -6.96 12.33 0.78
CA PHE A 79 -5.91 12.64 1.75
C PHE A 79 -4.75 11.65 1.64
N TRP A 80 -5.04 10.35 1.58
CA TRP A 80 -4.00 9.33 1.41
C TRP A 80 -3.26 9.45 0.08
N SER A 81 -3.95 9.88 -0.97
CA SER A 81 -3.33 10.14 -2.27
C SER A 81 -2.24 11.21 -2.20
N ALA A 82 -2.53 12.32 -1.53
CA ALA A 82 -1.59 13.42 -1.33
C ALA A 82 -0.48 13.03 -0.35
N ALA A 83 -0.84 12.41 0.78
CA ALA A 83 0.11 12.03 1.83
C ALA A 83 1.13 10.98 1.35
N GLY A 84 0.68 9.91 0.69
CA GLY A 84 1.57 8.88 0.15
C GLY A 84 2.54 9.44 -0.88
N TYR A 85 2.02 10.24 -1.82
CA TYR A 85 2.88 10.90 -2.83
C TYR A 85 3.91 11.85 -2.19
N ALA A 86 3.48 12.69 -1.25
CA ALA A 86 4.37 13.61 -0.55
C ALA A 86 5.44 12.88 0.26
N LEU A 87 5.09 11.76 0.90
CA LEU A 87 6.03 10.92 1.64
C LEU A 87 7.06 10.28 0.70
N GLY A 88 6.61 9.70 -0.41
CA GLY A 88 7.50 9.11 -1.42
C GLY A 88 8.46 10.13 -2.04
N ALA A 89 7.92 11.28 -2.47
CA ALA A 89 8.74 12.37 -3.00
C ALA A 89 9.71 12.93 -1.95
N GLY A 90 9.24 13.12 -0.71
CA GLY A 90 10.05 13.63 0.39
C GLY A 90 11.23 12.72 0.73
N THR A 91 11.00 11.41 0.79
CA THR A 91 12.07 10.43 1.07
C THR A 91 13.05 10.30 -0.09
N ALA A 92 12.58 10.32 -1.33
CA ALA A 92 13.45 10.36 -2.50
C ALA A 92 14.31 11.64 -2.58
N LEU A 93 13.79 12.79 -2.13
CA LEU A 93 14.57 14.03 -2.03
C LEU A 93 15.70 13.93 -0.99
N LEU A 94 15.54 13.10 0.05
CA LEU A 94 16.58 12.84 1.04
C LEU A 94 17.67 11.89 0.52
N GLY A 95 17.36 11.08 -0.49
CA GLY A 95 18.30 10.24 -1.20
C GLY A 95 17.75 8.85 -1.54
N PRO A 96 18.42 8.09 -2.43
CA PRO A 96 17.98 6.75 -2.85
C PRO A 96 17.83 5.76 -1.70
N GLU A 97 18.72 5.80 -0.70
CA GLU A 97 18.68 4.91 0.45
C GLU A 97 17.50 5.23 1.37
N ALA A 98 17.14 6.50 1.51
CA ALA A 98 15.96 6.92 2.28
C ALA A 98 14.67 6.50 1.58
N ALA A 99 14.63 6.57 0.24
CA ALA A 99 13.53 6.02 -0.54
C ALA A 99 13.39 4.50 -0.31
N MET A 100 14.47 3.74 -0.44
CA MET A 100 14.45 2.29 -0.22
C MET A 100 14.07 1.91 1.23
N ALA A 101 14.52 2.67 2.23
CA ALA A 101 14.11 2.45 3.61
C ALA A 101 12.61 2.70 3.81
N CYS A 102 12.05 3.72 3.17
CA CYS A 102 10.60 3.97 3.17
C CYS A 102 9.84 2.81 2.51
N THR A 103 10.32 2.35 1.36
CA THR A 103 9.76 1.20 0.65
C THR A 103 9.74 -0.04 1.53
N ALA A 104 10.86 -0.41 2.14
CA ALA A 104 10.94 -1.57 3.03
C ALA A 104 10.00 -1.47 4.25
N ALA A 105 9.90 -0.28 4.85
CA ALA A 105 9.02 -0.07 6.01
C ALA A 105 7.53 -0.17 5.65
N VAL A 106 7.15 0.24 4.43
CA VAL A 106 5.78 0.13 3.94
C VAL A 106 5.41 -1.33 3.70
N GLU A 107 6.27 -2.07 2.99
CA GLU A 107 6.05 -3.50 2.72
C GLU A 107 5.94 -4.32 4.03
N GLU A 108 6.79 -4.03 5.01
CA GLU A 108 6.74 -4.69 6.32
C GLU A 108 5.39 -4.46 7.04
N GLU A 109 4.84 -3.24 6.97
CA GLU A 109 3.57 -2.94 7.62
C GLU A 109 2.37 -3.54 6.88
N ILE A 110 2.43 -3.66 5.55
CA ILE A 110 1.43 -4.36 4.72
C ILE A 110 1.42 -5.86 5.06
N ASP A 111 2.59 -6.50 5.06
CA ASP A 111 2.74 -7.91 5.40
C ASP A 111 2.25 -8.23 6.81
N LYS A 112 2.56 -7.34 7.76
CA LYS A 112 2.07 -7.43 9.13
C LYS A 112 0.54 -7.34 9.18
N HIS A 113 -0.07 -6.39 8.46
CA HIS A 113 -1.53 -6.27 8.39
C HIS A 113 -2.17 -7.56 7.87
N TYR A 114 -1.60 -8.17 6.82
CA TYR A 114 -2.11 -9.44 6.30
C TYR A 114 -1.97 -10.58 7.32
N THR A 115 -0.84 -10.63 8.02
CA THR A 115 -0.58 -11.66 9.04
C THR A 115 -1.53 -11.54 10.23
N GLU A 116 -1.81 -10.32 10.68
CA GLU A 116 -2.76 -10.05 11.78
C GLU A 116 -4.22 -10.39 11.42
N GLN A 117 -4.50 -10.57 10.13
CA GLN A 117 -5.82 -10.89 9.60
C GLN A 117 -6.11 -12.38 9.43
N LEU A 118 -5.09 -13.24 9.59
CA LEU A 118 -5.20 -14.72 9.57
C LEU A 118 -5.73 -15.28 10.91
#